data_AF-A0A529SIU0-F1
#
_entry.id   AF-A0A529SIU0-F1
#
_cell.length_a   1.000
_cell.length_b   1.000
_cell.length_c   1.000
_cell.angle_alpha   90.00
_cell.angle_beta   90.00
_cell.angle_gamma   90.00
#
_symmetry.space_group_name_H-M   'P 1'
#
loop_
_entity.id
_entity.type
_entity.pdbx_description
1 polymer ?
#
loop_
_entity_poly.entity_id
_entity_poly.type
_entity_poly.pdbx_seq_one_letter_code
_entity_poly.pdbx_strand_id
1 'polypeptide(L)'
;ERVTIREFKRRPDLRRMARSIDIQSINFEFGSAAIAPSQYGKVEIIADALHRILRRDRGARILIEGHTDAVGSFESNQVLSERRAASLKRTLV
;
A
#
# COMPACT_ATOMS: atom_id res chain seq x y z
N GLU A 1 16.40 2.36 16.84
CA GLU A 1 15.83 3.70 17.08
C GLU A 1 14.32 3.64 16.96
N ARG A 2 13.56 4.34 17.81
CA ARG A 2 12.09 4.37 17.70
C ARG A 2 11.69 5.57 16.85
N VAL A 3 11.03 5.33 15.72
CA VAL A 3 10.51 6.39 14.82
C VAL A 3 9.00 6.53 14.99
N THR A 4 8.50 7.76 14.87
CA THR A 4 7.04 8.00 14.92
C THR A 4 6.38 7.62 13.58
N ILE A 5 5.09 7.29 13.58
CA ILE A 5 4.36 7.01 12.32
C ILE A 5 4.41 8.22 11.39
N ARG A 6 4.29 9.44 11.94
CA ARG A 6 4.36 10.69 11.16
C ARG A 6 5.71 10.85 10.49
N GLU A 7 6.79 10.60 11.23
CA GLU A 7 8.15 10.70 10.70
C GLU A 7 8.40 9.65 9.63
N PHE A 8 8.03 8.39 9.88
CA PHE A 8 8.16 7.30 8.93
C PHE A 8 7.44 7.60 7.60
N LYS A 9 6.21 8.15 7.66
CA LYS A 9 5.47 8.56 6.46
C LYS A 9 6.14 9.70 5.67
N ARG A 10 6.80 10.64 6.35
CA ARG A 10 7.37 11.84 5.70
C ARG A 10 8.80 11.63 5.19
N ARG A 11 9.56 10.68 5.74
CA ARG A 11 10.97 10.46 5.45
C ARG A 11 11.20 9.26 4.52
N PRO A 12 11.57 9.48 3.25
CA PRO A 12 11.80 8.39 2.29
C PRO A 12 12.95 7.47 2.68
N ASP A 13 13.96 8.00 3.36
CA ASP A 13 15.09 7.23 3.89
C ASP A 13 14.63 6.20 4.94
N LEU A 14 13.74 6.60 5.86
CA LEU A 14 13.17 5.66 6.84
C LEU A 14 12.31 4.59 6.17
N ARG A 15 11.53 4.95 5.14
CA ARG A 15 10.72 3.98 4.39
C ARG A 15 11.58 2.95 3.66
N ARG A 16 12.70 3.37 3.06
CA ARG A 16 13.66 2.47 2.39
C ARG A 16 14.37 1.51 3.34
N MET A 17 14.48 1.86 4.62
CA MET A 17 15.06 0.97 5.64
C MET A 17 14.09 -0.11 6.12
N ALA A 18 12.78 0.08 5.92
CA ALA A 18 11.80 -0.94 6.25
C ALA A 18 11.84 -2.08 5.22
N ARG A 19 11.48 -3.29 5.67
CA ARG A 19 11.25 -4.41 4.75
C ARG A 19 10.07 -4.05 3.85
N SER A 20 10.33 -3.78 2.58
CA SER A 20 9.29 -3.64 1.57
C SER A 20 8.99 -5.01 0.96
N ILE A 21 7.72 -5.21 0.62
CA ILE A 21 7.33 -6.29 -0.28
C ILE A 21 6.82 -5.58 -1.53
N ASP A 22 7.64 -5.57 -2.58
CA ASP A 22 7.25 -5.00 -3.86
C ASP A 22 6.52 -6.09 -4.66
N ILE A 23 5.24 -6.31 -4.33
CA ILE A 23 4.41 -7.26 -5.05
C ILE A 23 3.94 -6.54 -6.30
N GLN A 24 4.49 -6.96 -7.44
CA GLN A 24 4.21 -6.46 -8.77
C GLN A 24 2.75 -6.00 -8.92
N SER A 25 2.64 -4.68 -8.83
CA SER A 25 1.52 -3.83 -8.48
C SER A 25 0.14 -4.44 -8.71
N ILE A 26 -0.73 -4.34 -7.69
CA ILE A 26 -2.17 -4.33 -7.95
C ILE A 26 -2.41 -3.20 -8.94
N ASN A 27 -2.78 -3.55 -10.16
CA ASN A 27 -3.00 -2.57 -11.21
C ASN A 27 -4.42 -2.03 -11.09
N PHE A 28 -4.54 -0.73 -11.28
CA PHE A 28 -5.81 -0.02 -11.30
C PHE A 28 -6.01 0.58 -12.67
N GLU A 29 -7.25 0.60 -13.14
CA GLU A 29 -7.62 1.34 -14.33
C GLU A 29 -7.27 2.84 -14.18
N PHE A 30 -7.10 3.51 -15.32
CA PHE A 30 -6.78 4.93 -15.35
C PHE A 30 -7.84 5.75 -14.58
N GLY A 31 -7.40 6.65 -13.72
CA GLY A 31 -8.28 7.45 -12.86
C GLY A 31 -9.08 6.67 -11.81
N SER A 32 -8.89 5.35 -11.69
CA SER A 32 -9.68 4.49 -10.81
C SER A 32 -8.92 4.06 -9.56
N ALA A 33 -9.68 3.84 -8.49
CA ALA A 33 -9.24 3.18 -7.27
C ALA A 33 -9.98 1.85 -7.02
N ALA A 34 -10.78 1.38 -7.98
CA ALA A 34 -11.46 0.09 -7.90
C ALA A 34 -10.49 -1.04 -8.24
N ILE A 35 -10.49 -2.10 -7.44
CA ILE A 35 -9.70 -3.30 -7.69
C ILE A 35 -10.51 -4.19 -8.63
N ALA A 36 -9.98 -4.44 -9.82
CA ALA A 36 -10.63 -5.33 -10.78
C ALA A 36 -10.60 -6.80 -10.27
N PRO A 37 -11.60 -7.64 -10.61
CA PRO A 37 -11.62 -9.05 -10.23
C PRO A 37 -10.35 -9.82 -10.64
N SER A 38 -9.75 -9.45 -11.78
CA SER A 38 -8.48 -10.03 -12.25
C SER A 38 -7.30 -9.81 -11.30
N GLN A 39 -7.39 -8.85 -10.39
CA GLN A 39 -6.37 -8.58 -9.38
C GLN A 39 -6.57 -9.38 -8.08
N TYR A 40 -7.74 -10.01 -7.87
CA TYR A 40 -8.06 -10.63 -6.58
C TYR A 40 -7.11 -11.75 -6.18
N GLY A 41 -6.64 -12.57 -7.12
CA GLY A 41 -5.62 -13.58 -6.83
C GLY A 41 -4.31 -12.99 -6.27
N LYS A 42 -3.91 -11.79 -6.73
CA LYS A 42 -2.76 -11.09 -6.14
C LYS A 42 -3.08 -10.56 -4.75
N VAL A 43 -4.30 -10.05 -4.53
CA VAL A 43 -4.75 -9.56 -3.23
C VAL A 43 -4.75 -10.67 -2.19
N GLU A 44 -5.20 -11.88 -2.56
CA GLU A 44 -5.16 -13.07 -1.69
C GLU A 44 -3.73 -13.43 -1.26
N ILE A 45 -2.78 -13.43 -2.20
CA ILE A 45 -1.36 -13.66 -1.90
C ILE A 45 -0.82 -12.63 -0.89
N ILE A 46 -1.20 -11.35 -1.06
CA ILE A 46 -0.83 -10.28 -0.12
C ILE A 46 -1.47 -10.55 1.25
N ALA A 47 -2.76 -10.88 1.29
CA ALA A 47 -3.48 -11.13 2.54
C ALA A 47 -2.84 -12.28 3.34
N ASP A 48 -2.49 -13.37 2.67
CA ASP A 48 -1.81 -14.51 3.28
C ASP A 48 -0.44 -14.13 3.84
N ALA A 49 0.34 -13.33 3.11
CA ALA A 49 1.62 -12.84 3.59
C ALA A 49 1.45 -11.95 4.84
N LEU A 50 0.46 -11.04 4.83
CA LEU A 50 0.14 -10.19 5.97
C LEU A 50 -0.29 -11.00 7.19
N HIS A 51 -1.15 -12.02 7.00
CA HIS A 51 -1.56 -12.92 8.08
C HIS A 51 -0.37 -13.65 8.70
N ARG A 52 0.58 -14.13 7.90
CA ARG A 52 1.81 -14.77 8.41
C ARG A 52 2.66 -13.81 9.23
N ILE A 53 2.80 -12.56 8.79
CA ILE A 53 3.54 -11.52 9.51
C ILE A 53 2.86 -11.22 10.86
N LEU A 54 1.55 -10.95 10.84
CA LEU A 54 0.77 -10.60 12.03
C LEU A 54 0.67 -11.76 13.03
N ARG A 55 0.68 -13.00 12.55
CA ARG A 55 0.76 -14.18 13.43
C ARG A 55 2.09 -14.27 14.17
N ARG A 56 3.19 -13.87 13.52
CA ARG A 56 4.54 -13.88 14.12
C ARG A 56 4.76 -12.68 15.05
N ASP A 57 4.22 -11.52 14.69
CA ASP A 57 4.29 -10.30 15.48
C ASP A 57 2.96 -9.53 15.37
N ARG A 58 2.12 -9.64 16.42
CA ARG A 58 0.84 -8.93 16.50
C ARG A 58 0.99 -7.41 16.62
N GLY A 59 2.17 -6.92 16.98
CA GLY A 59 2.50 -5.50 17.04
C GLY A 59 2.98 -4.91 15.71
N ALA A 60 3.14 -5.74 14.68
CA ALA A 60 3.63 -5.31 13.38
C ALA A 60 2.72 -4.24 12.77
N ARG A 61 3.34 -3.20 12.23
CA ARG A 61 2.65 -2.10 11.54
C ARG A 61 3.01 -2.13 10.07
N ILE A 62 1.99 -2.09 9.22
CA ILE A 62 2.13 -2.16 7.77
C ILE A 62 1.76 -0.80 7.18
N LEU A 63 2.60 -0.30 6.28
CA LEU A 63 2.31 0.86 5.46
C LEU A 63 1.90 0.37 4.06
N ILE A 64 0.75 0.83 3.57
CA ILE A 64 0.28 0.60 2.21
C ILE A 64 0.41 1.93 1.47
N GLU A 65 1.21 1.94 0.41
CA GLU A 65 1.43 3.10 -0.45
C GLU A 65 0.74 2.87 -1.80
N GLY A 66 0.02 3.89 -2.28
CA GLY A 66 -0.55 3.90 -3.63
C GLY A 66 0.32 4.76 -4.54
N HIS A 67 0.40 4.38 -5.81
CA HIS A 67 1.12 5.14 -6.82
C HIS A 67 0.19 5.46 -7.99
N THR A 68 0.45 6.60 -8.61
CA THR A 68 -0.12 7.03 -9.89
C THR A 68 1.02 7.35 -10.85
N ASP A 69 0.69 7.49 -12.12
CA ASP A 69 1.58 8.18 -13.04
C ASP A 69 1.60 9.70 -12.74
N ALA A 70 2.39 10.45 -13.52
CA ALA A 70 2.52 11.89 -13.41
C ALA A 70 1.52 12.66 -14.30
N VAL A 71 0.47 12.01 -14.80
CA VAL A 71 -0.55 12.66 -15.63
C VAL A 71 -1.52 13.42 -14.73
N GLY A 72 -1.76 14.70 -15.03
CA GLY A 72 -2.64 15.57 -14.24
C GLY A 72 -1.93 16.30 -13.10
N SER A 73 -2.71 16.84 -12.16
CA SER A 73 -2.17 17.65 -11.07
C SER A 73 -1.57 16.78 -9.94
N PHE A 74 -0.58 17.32 -9.23
CA PHE A 74 -0.02 16.68 -8.05
C PHE A 74 -1.10 16.34 -7.00
N GLU A 75 -2.02 17.28 -6.75
CA GLU A 75 -3.11 17.09 -5.79
C GLU A 75 -4.03 15.94 -6.20
N SER A 76 -4.45 15.89 -7.47
CA SER A 76 -5.29 14.81 -7.98
C SER A 76 -4.60 13.45 -7.87
N ASN A 77 -3.30 13.40 -8.17
CA ASN A 77 -2.48 12.19 -8.06
C ASN A 77 -2.27 11.74 -6.61
N GLN A 78 -2.11 12.68 -5.68
CA GLN A 78 -2.05 12.40 -4.25
C GLN A 78 -3.37 11.79 -3.75
N VAL A 79 -4.51 12.41 -4.08
CA VAL A 79 -5.84 11.91 -3.68
C VAL A 79 -6.10 10.53 -4.29
N LEU A 80 -5.78 10.32 -5.56
CA LEU A 80 -5.97 9.04 -6.23
C LEU A 80 -5.08 7.94 -5.63
N SER A 81 -3.81 8.25 -5.33
CA SER A 81 -2.88 7.35 -4.65
C SER A 81 -3.42 6.92 -3.28
N GLU A 82 -3.93 7.87 -2.48
CA GLU A 82 -4.53 7.58 -1.17
C GLU A 82 -5.78 6.71 -1.29
N ARG A 83 -6.65 6.97 -2.29
CA ARG A 83 -7.84 6.16 -2.55
C ARG A 83 -7.49 4.72 -2.93
N ARG A 84 -6.46 4.51 -3.76
CA ARG A 84 -5.97 3.18 -4.14
C ARG A 84 -5.47 2.40 -2.93
N ALA A 85 -4.63 3.02 -2.10
CA ALA A 85 -4.14 2.42 -0.86
C ALA A 85 -5.30 2.08 0.11
N ALA A 86 -6.28 2.98 0.25
CA ALA A 86 -7.46 2.75 1.08
C ALA A 86 -8.34 1.62 0.54
N SER A 87 -8.48 1.49 -0.78
CA SER A 87 -9.23 0.39 -1.38
C SER A 87 -8.57 -0.95 -1.10
N LEU A 88 -7.26 -1.06 -1.34
CA LEU A 88 -6.52 -2.28 -1.03
C LEU A 88 -6.60 -2.63 0.45
N LYS A 89 -6.44 -1.64 1.34
CA LYS A 89 -6.62 -1.84 2.77
C LYS A 89 -7.97 -2.47 3.12
N ARG A 90 -9.07 -1.95 2.55
CA ARG A 90 -10.43 -2.48 2.81
C ARG A 90 -10.64 -3.89 2.29
N THR A 91 -9.94 -4.29 1.23
CA THR A 91 -10.05 -5.64 0.68
C THR A 91 -9.23 -6.66 1.49
N LEU A 92 -8.20 -6.21 2.20
CA LEU A 92 -7.31 -7.06 3.00
C LEU A 92 -7.79 -7.30 4.44
N VAL A 93 -8.80 -6.57 4.93
CA VAL A 93 -9.34 -6.64 6.29
C VAL A 93 -10.80 -7.05 6.28
#